data_AF-A0A2E2RRA9-F1
#
_entry.id   AF-A0A2E2RRA9-F1
#
_cell.length_a   1.000
_cell.length_b   1.000
_cell.length_c   1.000
_cell.angle_alpha   90.00
_cell.angle_beta   90.00
_cell.angle_gamma   90.00
#
_symmetry.space_group_name_H-M   'P 1'
#
loop_
_entity.id
_entity.type
_entity.pdbx_description
1 polymer ?
#
loop_
_entity_poly.entity_id
_entity_poly.type
_entity_poly.pdbx_seq_one_letter_code
_entity_poly.pdbx_strand_id
1 'polypeptide(L)'
;MTTGPNKFMDDFARLMTDMAGTAQGMRQEVETAFQHQLERMLSSMDLVKREEFEAVREMAIKARDENEVLAKRVEELEKKLVSGS
;
A
#
# COMPACT_ATOMS: atom_id res chain seq x y z
N MET A 1 10.26 59.81 -4.88
CA MET A 1 10.37 58.63 -5.76
C MET A 1 9.81 57.44 -4.98
N THR A 2 8.79 56.79 -5.51
CA THR A 2 7.99 55.76 -4.83
C THR A 2 8.78 54.47 -4.61
N THR A 3 9.07 54.13 -3.35
CA THR A 3 9.63 52.83 -2.95
C THR A 3 8.59 51.74 -3.20
N GLY A 4 8.66 51.15 -4.38
CA GLY A 4 7.67 50.19 -4.86
C GLY A 4 7.82 48.78 -4.26
N PRO A 5 6.85 47.87 -4.56
CA PRO A 5 6.74 46.46 -4.13
C PRO A 5 7.91 45.53 -4.56
N ASN A 6 9.04 46.11 -4.96
CA ASN A 6 10.16 45.44 -5.61
C ASN A 6 11.13 44.77 -4.62
N LYS A 7 11.18 45.19 -3.35
CA LYS A 7 12.15 44.63 -2.38
C LYS A 7 11.89 43.18 -2.00
N PHE A 8 10.64 42.84 -1.68
CA PHE A 8 10.27 41.45 -1.36
C PHE A 8 10.44 40.53 -2.57
N MET A 9 10.15 41.03 -3.78
CA MET A 9 10.36 40.28 -5.01
C MET A 9 11.85 40.12 -5.34
N ASP A 10 12.67 41.13 -5.06
CA ASP A 10 14.13 41.11 -5.25
C ASP A 10 14.83 40.19 -4.24
N ASP A 11 14.42 40.23 -2.97
CA ASP A 11 14.88 39.30 -1.94
C ASP A 11 14.46 37.86 -2.26
N PHE A 12 13.25 37.66 -2.80
CA PHE A 12 12.79 36.35 -3.28
C PHE A 12 13.57 35.88 -4.52
N ALA A 13 13.82 36.77 -5.48
CA ALA A 13 14.60 36.45 -6.67
C ALA A 13 16.06 36.12 -6.32
N ARG A 14 16.65 36.84 -5.38
CA ARG A 14 18.00 36.57 -4.85
C ARG A 14 18.04 35.24 -4.11
N LEU A 15 17.08 34.98 -3.23
CA LEU A 15 16.96 33.69 -2.54
C LEU A 15 16.80 32.54 -3.54
N MET A 16 15.97 32.70 -4.56
CA MET A 16 15.77 31.69 -5.62
C MET A 16 17.04 31.46 -6.44
N THR A 17 17.81 32.52 -6.70
CA THR A 17 19.10 32.44 -7.41
C THR A 17 20.17 31.76 -6.55
N ASP A 18 20.23 32.07 -5.26
CA ASP A 18 21.16 31.46 -4.30
C ASP A 18 20.81 29.98 -4.04
N MET A 19 19.52 29.64 -4.02
CA MET A 19 19.03 28.27 -3.82
C MET A 19 19.16 27.40 -5.08
N ALA A 20 19.19 28.00 -6.28
CA ALA A 20 19.47 27.27 -7.53
C ALA A 20 20.90 26.70 -7.59
N GLY A 21 21.85 27.26 -6.81
CA GLY A 21 23.25 26.83 -6.78
C GLY A 21 23.54 25.60 -5.91
N THR A 22 22.69 25.28 -4.93
CA THR A 22 22.86 24.14 -3.99
C THR A 22 22.08 22.88 -4.38
N ALA A 23 21.44 22.89 -5.56
CA ALA A 23 20.40 21.96 -5.96
C ALA A 23 20.85 20.50 -6.16
N GLN A 24 22.14 20.24 -6.42
CA GLN A 24 22.57 18.87 -6.77
C GLN A 24 22.61 17.93 -5.56
N GLY A 25 23.06 18.40 -4.39
CA GLY A 25 23.04 17.61 -3.14
C GLY A 25 21.66 17.59 -2.48
N MET A 26 20.98 18.76 -2.44
CA MET A 26 19.64 18.87 -1.87
C MET A 26 18.60 18.02 -2.62
N ARG A 27 18.69 17.90 -3.95
CA ARG A 27 17.77 17.03 -4.70
C ARG A 27 17.87 15.58 -4.25
N GLN A 28 19.09 15.07 -4.09
CA GLN A 28 19.32 13.68 -3.69
C GLN A 28 18.90 13.44 -2.23
N GLU A 29 19.12 14.41 -1.35
CA GLU A 29 18.65 14.36 0.03
C GLU A 29 17.11 14.40 0.13
N VAL A 30 16.46 15.26 -0.65
CA VAL A 30 14.99 15.36 -0.72
C VAL A 30 14.39 14.08 -1.30
N GLU A 31 14.99 13.51 -2.35
CA GLU A 31 14.56 12.25 -2.95
C GLU A 31 14.65 11.09 -1.94
N THR A 32 15.77 10.99 -1.20
CA THR A 32 15.97 9.98 -0.16
C THR A 32 15.00 10.16 1.00
N ALA A 33 14.80 11.39 1.47
CA ALA A 33 13.84 11.70 2.54
C ALA A 33 12.40 11.39 2.13
N PHE A 34 12.05 11.70 0.88
CA PHE A 34 10.74 11.39 0.31
C PHE A 34 10.51 9.89 0.19
N GLN A 35 11.51 9.13 -0.29
CA GLN A 35 11.43 7.68 -0.37
C GLN A 35 11.25 7.05 1.01
N HIS A 36 12.00 7.47 2.02
CA HIS A 36 11.80 7.00 3.39
C HIS A 36 10.43 7.38 3.97
N GLN A 37 9.91 8.57 3.66
CA GLN A 37 8.58 8.97 4.11
C GLN A 37 7.49 8.12 3.44
N LEU A 38 7.64 7.78 2.15
CA LEU A 38 6.75 6.87 1.43
C LEU A 38 6.84 5.45 1.97
N GLU A 39 8.04 4.91 2.23
CA GLU A 39 8.23 3.60 2.85
C GLU A 39 7.55 3.53 4.22
N ARG A 40 7.73 4.56 5.06
CA ARG A 40 7.04 4.65 6.35
C ARG A 40 5.53 4.72 6.20
N MET A 41 5.02 5.51 5.25
CA MET A 41 3.59 5.61 4.98
C MET A 41 3.03 4.26 4.52
N LEU A 42 3.67 3.60 3.54
CA LEU A 42 3.27 2.29 3.05
C LEU A 42 3.36 1.21 4.13
N SER A 43 4.37 1.27 5.01
CA SER A 43 4.48 0.35 6.16
C SER A 43 3.42 0.59 7.23
N SER A 44 2.90 1.83 7.32
CA SER A 44 1.82 2.19 8.25
C SER A 44 0.43 1.88 7.68
N MET A 45 0.34 1.68 6.37
CA MET A 45 -0.87 1.16 5.74
C MET A 45 -0.91 -0.36 5.96
N ASP A 46 -2.05 -0.87 6.41
CA ASP A 46 -2.29 -2.30 6.61
C ASP A 46 -2.45 -3.02 5.24
N LEU A 47 -1.38 -3.02 4.45
CA LEU A 47 -1.34 -3.56 3.10
C LEU A 47 -1.05 -5.06 3.16
N VAL A 48 -2.02 -5.85 2.73
CA VAL A 48 -1.85 -7.30 2.54
C VAL A 48 -0.86 -7.53 1.41
N LYS A 49 0.24 -8.23 1.67
CA LYS A 49 1.18 -8.57 0.62
C LYS A 49 0.51 -9.49 -0.40
N ARG A 50 0.94 -9.37 -1.64
CA ARG A 50 0.42 -10.22 -2.73
C ARG A 50 0.56 -11.71 -2.41
N GLU A 51 1.68 -12.12 -1.84
CA GLU A 51 1.94 -13.52 -1.46
C GLU A 51 0.98 -14.02 -0.37
N GLU A 52 0.71 -13.19 0.65
CA GLU A 52 -0.24 -13.52 1.72
C GLU A 52 -1.67 -13.61 1.17
N PHE A 53 -2.04 -12.70 0.26
CA PHE A 53 -3.33 -12.74 -0.44
C PHE A 53 -3.47 -14.01 -1.28
N GLU A 54 -2.44 -14.37 -2.06
CA GLU A 54 -2.44 -15.57 -2.89
C GLU A 54 -2.52 -16.84 -2.03
N ALA A 55 -1.78 -16.91 -0.93
CA ALA A 55 -1.83 -18.04 0.00
C ALA A 55 -3.23 -18.22 0.64
N VAL A 56 -3.85 -17.12 1.10
CA VAL A 56 -5.20 -17.17 1.66
C VAL A 56 -6.24 -17.51 0.59
N ARG A 57 -6.07 -17.00 -0.63
CA ARG A 57 -6.95 -17.33 -1.76
C ARG A 57 -6.92 -18.82 -2.08
N GLU A 58 -5.73 -19.41 -2.18
CA GLU A 58 -5.58 -20.85 -2.42
C GLU A 58 -6.16 -21.69 -1.29
N MET A 59 -5.92 -21.29 -0.03
CA MET A 59 -6.52 -21.94 1.13
C MET A 59 -8.04 -21.88 1.09
N ALA A 60 -8.61 -20.73 0.73
CA ALA A 60 -10.05 -20.54 0.64
C ALA A 60 -10.68 -21.41 -0.47
N ILE A 61 -10.02 -21.53 -1.62
CA ILE A 61 -10.45 -22.42 -2.71
C ILE A 61 -10.45 -23.86 -2.23
N LYS A 62 -9.31 -24.33 -1.68
CA LYS A 62 -9.19 -25.70 -1.19
C LYS A 62 -10.22 -26.03 -0.11
N ALA A 63 -10.46 -25.10 0.83
CA ALA A 63 -11.46 -25.28 1.87
C ALA A 63 -12.89 -25.36 1.29
N ARG A 64 -13.19 -24.65 0.20
CA ARG A 64 -14.50 -24.76 -0.49
C ARG A 64 -14.66 -26.12 -1.15
N ASP A 65 -13.63 -26.59 -1.85
CA ASP A 65 -13.66 -27.91 -2.49
C ASP A 65 -13.82 -29.03 -1.45
N GLU A 66 -13.06 -28.97 -0.35
CA GLU A 66 -13.17 -29.95 0.74
C GLU A 66 -14.55 -29.92 1.41
N ASN A 67 -15.14 -28.73 1.60
CA ASN A 67 -16.48 -28.60 2.14
C ASN A 67 -17.54 -29.25 1.25
N GLU A 68 -17.45 -29.11 -0.07
CA GLU A 68 -18.39 -29.76 -1.00
C GLU A 68 -18.30 -31.28 -0.93
N VAL A 69 -17.08 -31.82 -0.82
CA VAL A 69 -16.87 -33.26 -0.65
C VAL A 69 -17.45 -33.74 0.67
N LEU A 70 -17.20 -33.01 1.77
CA LEU A 70 -17.74 -33.35 3.08
C LEU A 70 -19.27 -33.27 3.09
N ALA A 71 -19.87 -32.27 2.47
CA ALA A 71 -21.33 -32.13 2.38
C ALA A 71 -21.97 -33.34 1.69
N LYS A 72 -21.38 -33.83 0.59
CA LYS A 72 -21.85 -35.05 -0.10
C LYS A 72 -21.76 -36.28 0.81
N ARG A 73 -20.66 -36.43 1.54
CA ARG A 73 -20.49 -37.56 2.49
C ARG A 73 -21.50 -37.50 3.63
N VAL A 74 -21.79 -36.30 4.13
CA VAL A 74 -22.84 -36.09 5.15
C VAL A 74 -24.19 -36.50 4.60
N GLU A 75 -24.56 -36.05 3.40
CA GLU A 75 -25.84 -36.41 2.76
C GLU A 75 -25.98 -37.94 2.56
N GLU A 76 -24.92 -38.61 2.12
CA GLU A 76 -24.91 -40.07 1.99
C GLU A 76 -25.10 -40.79 3.33
N LEU A 77 -24.45 -40.30 4.39
CA LEU A 77 -24.58 -40.86 5.73
C LEU A 77 -25.98 -40.63 6.30
N GLU A 78 -26.53 -39.43 6.13
CA GLU A 78 -27.89 -39.08 6.54
C GLU A 78 -28.91 -39.99 5.84
N LYS A 79 -28.78 -40.22 4.53
CA LYS A 79 -29.63 -41.16 3.78
C LYS A 79 -29.55 -42.59 4.33
N LYS A 80 -28.34 -43.06 4.65
CA LYS A 80 -28.13 -44.41 5.23
C LYS A 80 -28.83 -44.55 6.58
N LEU A 81 -28.71 -43.54 7.45
CA LEU A 81 -29.37 -43.54 8.76
C LEU A 81 -30.90 -43.57 8.64
N VAL A 82 -31.47 -42.80 7.71
CA VAL A 82 -32.91 -42.79 7.44
C VAL A 82 -33.38 -44.13 6.85
N SER A 83 -32.60 -44.75 5.96
CA SER A 83 -32.96 -46.04 5.34
C SER A 83 -32.75 -47.27 6.24
N GLY A 84 -31.97 -47.14 7.31
CA GLY A 84 -31.68 -48.20 8.27
C GLY A 84 -32.56 -48.17 9.52
N SER A 85 -33.52 -47.23 9.58
CA SER A 85 -34.57 -47.11 10.60
C SER A 85 -35.89 -47.63 10.04
#